data_AF-A0A099KRG7-F1
#
_entry.id   AF-A0A099KRG7-F1
#
_cell.length_a   1.000
_cell.length_b   1.000
_cell.length_c   1.000
_cell.angle_alpha   90.00
_cell.angle_beta   90.00
_cell.angle_gamma   90.00
#
_symmetry.space_group_name_H-M   'P 1'
#
loop_
_entity.id
_entity.type
_entity.pdbx_description
1 polymer ?
#
loop_
_entity_poly.entity_id
_entity_poly.type
_entity_poly.pdbx_seq_one_letter_code
_entity_poly.pdbx_strand_id
1 'polypeptide(L)'
;MDQNTINGLIGGALLAYVIPKLSPYIDKYLKRIFGFLLNTVLKPLKGYFRNKRLNRLKEFRIMRVNNSAVTMQVVRAHTYFILFWGVIAFYMNLLTEPDFPAILDKSFVFGMFLTSPIYIFELLWLSADGKAKKLVKNRGRLGL
;
A
#
# COMPACT_ATOMS: atom_id res chain seq x y z
N MET A 1 -33.21 36.04 -20.10
CA MET A 1 -32.93 34.60 -19.85
C MET A 1 -31.98 34.15 -20.93
N ASP A 2 -30.80 33.70 -20.55
CA ASP A 2 -29.77 33.33 -21.52
C ASP A 2 -30.09 31.98 -22.16
N GLN A 3 -29.76 31.84 -23.45
CA GLN A 3 -29.98 30.60 -24.22
C GLN A 3 -29.34 29.38 -23.53
N ASN A 4 -28.23 29.60 -22.83
CA ASN A 4 -27.51 28.58 -22.07
C ASN A 4 -28.32 28.07 -20.86
N THR A 5 -29.09 28.94 -20.20
CA THR A 5 -29.94 28.56 -19.07
C THR A 5 -31.13 27.72 -19.53
N ILE A 6 -31.73 28.05 -20.68
CA ILE A 6 -32.85 27.30 -21.25
C ILE A 6 -32.40 25.91 -21.72
N ASN A 7 -31.26 25.83 -22.41
CA ASN A 7 -30.66 24.55 -22.83
C ASN A 7 -30.26 23.68 -21.63
N GLY A 8 -29.75 24.27 -20.55
CA GLY A 8 -29.45 23.55 -19.31
C GLY A 8 -30.70 22.98 -18.63
N LEU A 9 -31.82 23.72 -18.64
CA LEU A 9 -33.08 23.29 -18.04
C LEU A 9 -33.73 22.15 -18.84
N ILE A 10 -33.74 22.26 -20.17
CA ILE A 10 -34.25 21.21 -21.08
C ILE A 10 -33.38 19.96 -21.00
N GLY A 11 -32.04 20.13 -21.00
CA GLY A 11 -31.10 19.02 -20.86
C GLY A 11 -31.25 18.30 -19.51
N GLY A 12 -31.41 19.04 -18.42
CA GLY A 12 -31.66 18.48 -17.09
C GLY A 12 -32.98 17.71 -17.00
N ALA A 13 -34.06 18.25 -17.57
CA ALA A 13 -35.36 17.59 -17.62
C ALA A 13 -35.33 16.29 -18.46
N LEU A 14 -34.64 16.31 -19.61
CA LEU A 14 -34.43 15.13 -20.44
C LEU A 14 -33.63 14.06 -19.71
N LEU A 15 -32.54 14.42 -19.03
CA LEU A 15 -31.77 13.48 -18.21
C LEU A 15 -32.63 12.89 -17.09
N ALA A 16 -33.39 13.72 -16.37
CA ALA A 16 -34.26 13.28 -15.29
C ALA A 16 -35.37 12.31 -15.75
N TYR A 17 -35.83 12.40 -17.00
CA TYR A 17 -36.80 11.47 -17.57
C TYR A 17 -36.15 10.19 -18.12
N VAL A 18 -34.96 10.31 -18.69
CA VAL A 18 -34.22 9.21 -19.34
C VAL A 18 -33.56 8.29 -18.31
N ILE A 19 -33.00 8.85 -17.22
CA ILE A 19 -32.34 8.10 -16.12
C ILE A 19 -33.23 7.02 -15.50
N PRO A 20 -34.47 7.28 -15.05
CA PRO A 20 -35.32 6.25 -14.45
C PRO A 20 -35.73 5.15 -15.43
N LYS A 21 -35.78 5.46 -16.74
CA LYS A 21 -36.07 4.47 -17.79
C LYS A 21 -34.86 3.58 -18.11
N LEU A 22 -33.64 4.09 -17.94
CA LEU A 22 -32.38 3.35 -18.12
C LEU A 22 -31.88 2.65 -16.85
N SER A 23 -32.25 3.12 -15.66
CA SER A 23 -31.92 2.54 -14.36
C SER A 23 -32.10 1.02 -14.30
N PRO A 24 -33.25 0.42 -14.66
CA PRO A 24 -33.45 -1.02 -14.52
C PRO A 24 -32.54 -1.85 -15.44
N TYR A 25 -32.15 -1.31 -16.60
CA TYR A 25 -31.23 -1.97 -17.51
C TYR A 25 -29.78 -1.84 -17.02
N ILE A 26 -29.37 -0.64 -16.63
CA ILE A 26 -28.04 -0.36 -16.09
C ILE A 26 -27.78 -1.20 -14.83
N ASP A 27 -28.75 -1.29 -13.92
CA ASP A 27 -28.63 -2.07 -12.68
C ASP A 27 -28.47 -3.57 -12.95
N LYS A 28 -29.16 -4.11 -13.96
CA LYS A 28 -29.07 -5.52 -14.32
C LYS A 28 -27.70 -5.87 -14.92
N TYR A 29 -27.16 -5.00 -15.77
CA TYR A 29 -25.81 -5.15 -16.33
C TYR A 29 -24.73 -4.96 -15.27
N LEU A 30 -24.83 -3.93 -14.42
CA LEU A 30 -23.90 -3.69 -13.32
C LEU A 30 -23.85 -4.86 -12.34
N LYS A 31 -25.01 -5.39 -11.91
CA LYS A 31 -25.04 -6.56 -11.01
C LYS A 31 -24.39 -7.80 -11.63
N ARG A 32 -24.52 -8.00 -12.95
CA ARG A 32 -23.92 -9.14 -13.65
C ARG A 32 -22.40 -8.99 -13.77
N ILE A 33 -21.93 -7.81 -14.17
CA ILE A 33 -20.49 -7.51 -14.28
C ILE A 33 -19.84 -7.51 -12.90
N PHE A 34 -20.44 -6.84 -11.93
CA PHE A 34 -19.94 -6.80 -10.56
C PHE A 34 -19.97 -8.18 -9.90
N GLY A 35 -21.03 -8.96 -10.10
CA GLY A 35 -21.12 -10.34 -9.62
C GLY A 35 -20.04 -11.24 -10.25
N PHE A 36 -19.77 -11.09 -11.55
CA PHE A 36 -18.68 -11.80 -12.22
C PHE A 36 -17.30 -11.35 -11.71
N LEU A 37 -17.07 -10.04 -11.57
CA LEU A 37 -15.79 -9.47 -11.13
C LEU A 37 -15.50 -9.82 -9.66
N LEU A 38 -16.51 -9.75 -8.78
CA LEU A 38 -16.42 -10.22 -7.40
C LEU A 38 -16.09 -11.72 -7.31
N ASN A 39 -16.77 -12.55 -8.11
CA ASN A 39 -16.61 -13.99 -8.01
C ASN A 39 -15.33 -14.51 -8.69
N THR A 40 -14.93 -13.92 -9.81
CA THR A 40 -13.79 -14.34 -10.61
C THR A 40 -12.49 -13.72 -10.13
N VAL A 41 -12.49 -12.47 -9.65
CA VAL A 41 -11.27 -11.78 -9.20
C VAL A 41 -11.15 -11.82 -7.69
N LEU A 42 -12.18 -11.41 -6.96
CA LEU A 42 -12.07 -11.24 -5.50
C LEU A 42 -12.06 -12.57 -4.73
N LYS A 43 -12.75 -13.63 -5.17
CA LYS A 43 -12.69 -14.94 -4.48
C LYS A 43 -11.31 -15.60 -4.56
N PRO A 44 -10.68 -15.79 -5.73
CA PRO A 44 -9.34 -16.40 -5.78
C PRO A 44 -8.29 -15.49 -5.16
N LEU A 45 -8.42 -14.16 -5.30
CA LEU A 45 -7.54 -13.20 -4.65
C LEU A 45 -7.64 -13.31 -3.11
N LYS A 46 -8.86 -13.37 -2.56
CA LYS A 46 -9.09 -13.60 -1.13
C LYS A 46 -8.55 -14.95 -0.68
N GLY A 47 -8.67 -16.00 -1.50
CA GLY A 47 -8.07 -17.31 -1.29
C GLY A 47 -6.54 -17.25 -1.18
N TYR A 48 -5.89 -16.54 -2.11
CA TYR A 48 -4.45 -16.32 -2.12
C TYR A 48 -3.98 -15.57 -0.86
N PHE A 49 -4.63 -14.45 -0.50
CA PHE A 49 -4.31 -13.71 0.71
C PHE A 49 -4.51 -14.55 1.98
N ARG A 50 -5.56 -15.39 2.02
CA ARG A 50 -5.79 -16.33 3.12
C ARG A 50 -4.66 -17.35 3.24
N ASN A 51 -4.22 -17.94 2.12
CA ASN A 51 -3.12 -18.91 2.12
C ASN A 51 -1.80 -18.26 2.55
N LYS A 52 -1.49 -17.06 2.03
CA LYS A 52 -0.33 -16.26 2.43
C LYS A 52 -0.35 -15.93 3.93
N ARG A 53 -1.52 -15.62 4.50
CA ARG A 53 -1.69 -15.40 5.94
C ARG A 53 -1.46 -16.69 6.74
N LEU A 54 -1.97 -17.83 6.29
CA LEU A 54 -1.78 -19.12 6.95
C LEU A 54 -0.30 -19.52 6.99
N ASN A 55 0.41 -19.38 5.88
CA ASN A 55 1.85 -19.69 5.83
C ASN A 55 2.66 -18.80 6.78
N ARG A 56 2.37 -17.49 6.81
CA ARG A 56 2.98 -16.56 7.78
C ARG A 56 2.71 -16.96 9.24
N LEU A 57 1.49 -17.40 9.55
CA LEU A 57 1.15 -17.85 10.90
C LEU A 57 1.87 -19.15 11.28
N LYS A 58 2.05 -20.08 10.33
CA LYS A 58 2.85 -21.30 10.53
C LYS A 58 4.31 -20.96 10.80
N GLU A 59 4.91 -20.07 10.01
CA GLU A 59 6.28 -19.59 10.22
C GLU A 59 6.44 -18.97 11.62
N PHE A 60 5.54 -18.07 12.02
CA PHE A 60 5.58 -17.47 13.36
C PHE A 60 5.41 -18.50 14.49
N ARG A 61 4.60 -19.56 14.28
CA ARG A 61 4.43 -20.64 15.25
C ARG A 61 5.73 -21.43 15.46
N ILE A 62 6.53 -21.60 14.42
CA ILE A 62 7.82 -22.28 14.50
C ILE A 62 8.85 -21.35 15.16
N MET A 63 8.94 -20.11 14.69
CA MET A 63 9.95 -19.14 15.16
C MET A 63 9.75 -18.73 16.63
N ARG A 64 8.53 -18.72 17.16
CA ARG A 64 8.26 -18.31 18.56
C ARG A 64 8.92 -19.20 19.62
N VAL A 65 9.22 -20.46 19.28
CA VAL A 65 9.80 -21.42 20.23
C VAL A 65 11.30 -21.17 20.39
N ASN A 66 11.96 -20.64 19.37
CA ASN A 66 13.38 -20.37 19.38
C ASN A 66 13.68 -18.92 19.78
N ASN A 67 14.16 -18.72 21.01
CA ASN A 67 14.47 -17.39 21.54
C ASN A 67 15.55 -16.64 20.72
N SER A 68 16.53 -17.36 20.19
CA SER A 68 17.57 -16.79 19.34
C SER A 68 17.01 -16.28 18.01
N ALA A 69 16.04 -16.98 17.44
CA ALA A 69 15.37 -16.56 16.21
C ALA A 69 14.53 -15.27 16.41
N VAL A 70 13.85 -15.15 17.55
CA VAL A 70 13.10 -13.93 17.90
C VAL A 70 14.06 -12.75 18.09
N THR A 71 15.13 -12.95 18.84
CA THR A 71 16.14 -11.92 19.10
C THR A 71 16.81 -11.46 17.79
N MET A 72 17.16 -12.39 16.90
CA MET A 72 17.70 -12.07 15.59
C MET A 72 16.74 -11.20 14.75
N GLN A 73 15.42 -11.44 14.80
CA GLN A 73 14.46 -10.60 14.09
C GLN A 73 14.33 -9.19 14.68
N VAL A 74 14.43 -9.05 16.01
CA VAL A 74 14.44 -7.75 16.69
C VAL A 74 15.71 -6.98 16.33
N VAL A 75 16.88 -7.62 16.43
CA VAL A 75 18.16 -7.03 16.02
C VAL A 75 18.11 -6.59 14.56
N ARG A 76 17.60 -7.44 13.67
CA ARG A 76 17.45 -7.10 12.25
C ARG A 76 16.55 -5.88 12.02
N ALA A 77 15.47 -5.73 12.79
CA ALA A 77 14.61 -4.55 12.70
C ALA A 77 15.36 -3.27 13.13
N HIS A 78 16.14 -3.35 14.20
CA HIS A 78 17.01 -2.24 14.62
C HIS A 78 18.13 -1.94 13.62
N THR A 79 18.74 -2.97 13.01
CA THR A 79 19.75 -2.76 11.95
C THR A 79 19.16 -2.01 10.76
N TYR A 80 17.96 -2.39 10.30
CA TYR A 80 17.31 -1.66 9.20
C TYR A 80 16.90 -0.24 9.60
N PHE A 81 16.53 -0.01 10.86
CA PHE A 81 16.26 1.33 11.36
C PHE A 81 17.51 2.21 11.30
N ILE A 82 18.65 1.69 11.75
CA ILE A 82 19.94 2.40 11.69
C ILE A 82 20.34 2.65 10.23
N LEU A 83 20.19 1.66 9.35
CA LEU A 83 20.47 1.83 7.91
C LEU A 83 19.58 2.91 7.28
N PHE A 84 18.29 2.94 7.61
CA PHE A 84 17.38 3.99 7.13
C PHE A 84 17.83 5.38 7.56
N TRP A 85 18.17 5.56 8.84
CA TRP A 85 18.71 6.82 9.33
C TRP A 85 20.07 7.17 8.74
N GLY A 86 20.95 6.18 8.53
CA GLY A 86 22.24 6.37 7.88
C GLY A 86 22.08 6.85 6.44
N VAL A 87 21.11 6.30 5.71
CA VAL A 87 20.76 6.75 4.37
C VAL A 87 20.23 8.18 4.40
N ILE A 88 19.31 8.52 5.30
CA ILE A 88 18.84 9.91 5.46
C ILE A 88 20.00 10.85 5.74
N ALA A 89 20.87 10.51 6.71
CA ALA A 89 22.03 11.32 7.06
C ALA A 89 22.99 11.51 5.88
N PHE A 90 23.19 10.46 5.07
CA PHE A 90 23.97 10.52 3.85
C PHE A 90 23.37 11.50 2.82
N TYR A 91 22.06 11.45 2.58
CA TYR A 91 21.39 12.40 1.68
C TYR A 91 21.39 13.83 2.24
N MET A 92 21.23 13.99 3.55
CA MET A 92 21.34 15.31 4.20
C MET A 92 22.73 15.91 4.01
N ASN A 93 23.78 15.09 4.08
CA ASN A 93 25.15 15.53 3.79
C ASN A 93 25.32 15.90 2.31
N LEU A 94 24.83 15.08 1.38
CA LEU A 94 24.83 15.39 -0.06
C LEU A 94 24.12 16.70 -0.39
N LEU A 95 23.02 17.03 0.29
CA LEU A 95 22.31 18.29 0.11
C LEU A 95 23.10 19.54 0.54
N THR A 96 24.16 19.38 1.34
CA THR A 96 25.05 20.50 1.66
C THR A 96 26.01 20.86 0.53
N GLU A 97 26.23 19.94 -0.41
CA GLU A 97 27.00 20.24 -1.61
C GLU A 97 26.12 20.92 -2.67
N PRO A 98 26.54 22.06 -3.25
CA PRO A 98 25.70 22.85 -4.14
C PRO A 98 25.36 22.15 -5.46
N ASP A 99 26.20 21.20 -5.89
CA ASP A 99 26.01 20.49 -7.16
C ASP A 99 24.86 19.46 -7.10
N PHE A 100 24.61 18.88 -5.92
CA PHE A 100 23.64 17.82 -5.77
C PHE A 100 22.18 18.30 -5.94
N PRO A 101 21.73 19.40 -5.29
CA PRO A 101 20.43 20.00 -5.58
C PRO A 101 20.29 20.41 -7.06
N ALA A 102 21.34 20.96 -7.66
CA ALA A 102 21.33 21.36 -9.07
C ALA A 102 21.12 20.18 -10.03
N ILE A 103 21.57 18.97 -9.67
CA ILE A 103 21.31 17.74 -10.43
C ILE A 103 19.86 17.27 -10.27
N LEU A 104 19.27 17.43 -9.09
CA LEU A 104 17.86 17.09 -8.84
C LEU A 104 16.91 17.99 -9.66
N ASP A 105 17.24 19.28 -9.77
CA ASP A 105 16.43 20.26 -10.50
C ASP A 105 16.51 20.11 -12.03
N LYS A 106 17.59 19.50 -12.56
CA LYS A 106 17.75 19.26 -14.00
C LYS A 106 16.74 18.26 -14.57
N SER A 107 16.33 17.26 -13.79
CA SER A 107 15.40 16.24 -14.26
C SER A 107 14.65 15.60 -13.10
N PHE A 108 13.34 15.83 -13.07
CA PHE A 108 12.45 15.25 -12.05
C PHE A 108 12.53 13.72 -11.99
N VAL A 109 12.57 13.05 -13.15
CA VAL A 109 12.64 11.58 -13.22
C VAL A 109 13.97 11.08 -12.63
N PHE A 110 15.06 11.79 -12.93
CA PHE A 110 16.38 11.45 -12.40
C PHE A 110 16.44 11.66 -10.89
N GLY A 111 15.91 12.78 -10.38
CA GLY A 111 15.82 13.04 -8.94
C GLY A 111 14.93 12.03 -8.19
N MET A 112 13.85 11.58 -8.81
CA MET A 112 12.98 10.53 -8.24
C MET A 112 13.71 9.17 -8.17
N PHE A 113 14.49 8.83 -9.19
CA PHE A 113 15.33 7.63 -9.17
C PHE A 113 16.45 7.73 -8.13
N LEU A 114 17.11 8.89 -8.06
CA LEU A 114 18.21 9.14 -7.14
C LEU A 114 17.78 9.11 -5.68
N THR A 115 16.55 9.51 -5.36
CA THR A 115 15.99 9.47 -4.01
C THR A 115 15.29 8.15 -3.68
N SER A 116 15.11 7.25 -4.67
CA SER A 116 14.47 5.95 -4.51
C SER A 116 15.05 5.06 -3.39
N PRO A 117 16.37 5.06 -3.10
CA PRO A 117 16.92 4.23 -2.03
C PRO A 117 16.32 4.54 -0.66
N ILE A 118 15.98 5.81 -0.37
CA ILE A 118 15.36 6.22 0.90
C ILE A 118 14.07 5.42 1.14
N TYR A 119 13.20 5.36 0.13
CA TYR A 119 11.94 4.65 0.19
C TYR A 119 12.12 3.13 0.27
N ILE A 120 13.14 2.57 -0.37
CA ILE A 120 13.45 1.14 -0.28
C ILE A 120 13.81 0.77 1.17
N PHE A 121 14.68 1.54 1.81
CA PHE A 121 15.07 1.29 3.20
C PHE A 121 13.93 1.53 4.18
N GLU A 122 13.07 2.53 3.93
CA GLU A 122 11.84 2.74 4.69
C GLU A 122 10.94 1.50 4.67
N LEU A 123 10.64 0.98 3.48
CA LEU A 123 9.78 -0.20 3.30
C LEU A 123 10.40 -1.46 3.94
N LEU A 124 11.71 -1.64 3.83
CA LEU A 124 12.43 -2.75 4.46
C LEU A 124 12.36 -2.66 5.99
N TRP A 125 12.58 -1.46 6.54
CA TRP A 125 12.49 -1.22 7.97
C TRP A 125 11.07 -1.47 8.50
N LEU A 126 10.04 -0.88 7.89
CA LEU A 126 8.63 -1.07 8.28
C LEU A 126 8.22 -2.55 8.21
N SER A 127 8.67 -3.28 7.19
CA SER A 127 8.40 -4.70 7.05
C SER A 127 9.06 -5.53 8.15
N ALA A 128 10.31 -5.21 8.52
CA ALA A 128 11.04 -5.89 9.58
C ALA A 128 10.47 -5.58 10.97
N ASP A 129 10.19 -4.31 11.27
CA ASP A 129 9.59 -3.87 12.53
C ASP A 129 8.20 -4.50 12.74
N GLY A 130 7.36 -4.50 11.69
CA GLY A 130 6.06 -5.13 11.72
C GLY A 130 6.10 -6.64 11.99
N LYS A 131 7.16 -7.34 11.54
CA LYS A 131 7.39 -8.76 11.86
C LYS A 131 7.85 -8.95 13.30
N ALA A 132 8.82 -8.15 13.76
CA ALA A 132 9.34 -8.20 15.12
C ALA A 132 8.23 -7.94 16.16
N LYS A 133 7.43 -6.88 15.98
CA LYS A 133 6.29 -6.56 16.85
C LYS A 133 5.26 -7.69 16.91
N LYS A 134 4.95 -8.34 15.78
CA LYS A 134 4.01 -9.48 15.74
C LYS A 134 4.56 -10.71 16.45
N LEU A 135 5.86 -10.97 16.33
CA LEU A 135 6.54 -12.06 17.05
C LEU A 135 6.50 -11.84 18.56
N VAL A 136 6.88 -10.64 19.03
CA VAL A 136 6.84 -10.28 20.46
C VAL A 136 5.41 -10.34 21.01
N LYS A 137 4.42 -9.77 20.29
CA LYS A 137 3.01 -9.83 20.70
C LYS A 137 2.47 -11.25 20.83
N ASN A 138 2.86 -12.15 19.93
CA ASN A 138 2.43 -13.56 19.97
C ASN A 138 3.19 -14.39 21.00
N ARG A 139 4.36 -13.92 21.47
CA ARG A 139 5.10 -14.55 22.57
C ARG A 139 4.35 -14.42 23.90
N GLY A 140 3.83 -13.23 24.22
CA GLY A 140 3.05 -12.98 25.45
C GLY A 140 1.66 -13.64 25.49
N ARG A 141 1.22 -14.30 24.42
CA ARG A 141 0.00 -15.12 24.38
C ARG A 141 0.26 -16.60 24.71
N LEU A 142 1.50 -16.95 25.03
CA LEU A 142 1.80 -18.19 25.71
C LEU A 142 1.44 -17.94 27.17
N GLY A 143 0.29 -18.47 27.61
CA GLY A 143 0.00 -18.63 29.03
C GLY A 143 0.96 -19.66 29.60
N LEU A 144 2.19 -19.22 29.90
CA LEU A 144 3.07 -19.80 30.89
C LEU A 144 3.08 -18.83 32.07
#